data_AF-A0A0K8MEC2-F1
#
_entry.id   AF-A0A0K8MEC2-F1
#
_cell.length_a   1.000
_cell.length_b   1.000
_cell.length_c   1.000
_cell.angle_alpha   90.00
_cell.angle_beta   90.00
_cell.angle_gamma   90.00
#
_symmetry.space_group_name_H-M   'P 1'
#
loop_
_entity.id
_entity.type
_entity.pdbx_description
1 polymer ?
#
loop_
_entity_poly.entity_id
_entity_poly.type
_entity_poly.pdbx_seq_one_letter_code
_entity_poly.pdbx_strand_id
1 'polypeptide(L)' 'MGWVSGIVIYIVIWWVVLFTLLPWGVKPEENPLPGCAVEAPAKPYLGIKFTLTTLLAALIWLGVNWIMALDIVRFDRNV' A
#
# COMPACT_ATOMS: atom_id res chain seq x y z
N MET A 1 14.67 -1.34 15.06
CA MET A 1 15.07 -1.89 13.74
C MET A 1 16.25 -1.10 13.17
N GLY A 2 17.09 -1.73 12.33
CA GLY A 2 18.10 -0.99 11.55
C GLY A 2 17.45 -0.14 10.43
N TRP A 3 18.09 0.98 10.07
CA TRP A 3 17.57 1.95 9.10
C TRP A 3 17.25 1.35 7.73
N VAL A 4 18.15 0.53 7.16
CA VAL A 4 17.94 -0.15 5.88
C VAL A 4 16.72 -1.08 5.96
N SER A 5 16.63 -1.89 7.03
CA SER A 5 15.52 -2.82 7.21
C SER A 5 14.18 -2.09 7.35
N GLY A 6 14.15 -0.96 8.06
CA GLY A 6 12.97 -0.12 8.18
C GLY A 6 12.47 0.40 6.83
N ILE A 7 13.38 0.88 5.97
CA ILE A 7 13.04 1.37 4.62
C ILE A 7 12.51 0.24 3.74
N VAL A 8 13.17 -0.92 3.73
CA VAL A 8 12.74 -2.07 2.92
C VAL A 8 11.33 -2.51 3.31
N ILE A 9 11.06 -2.62 4.61
CA ILE A 9 9.74 -3.01 5.11
C ILE A 9 8.68 -1.97 4.74
N TYR A 10 9.00 -0.68 4.85
CA TYR A 10 8.10 0.39 4.41
C TYR A 10 7.74 0.25 2.92
N ILE A 11 8.74 0.03 2.05
CA ILE A 11 8.52 -0.14 0.61
C ILE A 11 7.63 -1.36 0.32
N VAL A 12 7.87 -2.50 1.00
CA VAL A 12 7.05 -3.71 0.82
C VAL A 12 5.61 -3.47 1.28
N ILE A 13 5.41 -2.88 2.46
CA ILE A 13 4.08 -2.52 2.96
C ILE A 13 3.38 -1.57 1.98
N TRP A 14 4.11 -0.55 1.49
CA TRP A 14 3.59 0.42 0.54
C TRP A 14 3.09 -0.23 -0.75
N TRP A 15 3.85 -1.17 -1.33
CA TRP A 15 3.43 -1.93 -2.50
C TRP A 15 2.18 -2.78 -2.25
N VAL A 16 2.12 -3.49 -1.12
CA VAL A 16 0.94 -4.30 -0.77
C VAL A 16 -0.30 -3.42 -0.60
N VAL A 17 -0.17 -2.29 0.09
CA VAL A 17 -1.26 -1.32 0.28
C VAL A 17 -1.71 -0.71 -1.05
N LEU A 18 -0.76 -0.37 -1.94
CA LEU A 18 -1.07 0.11 -3.29
C LEU A 18 -1.96 -0.88 -4.05
N PHE A 19 -1.55 -2.14 -4.12
CA PHE A 19 -2.33 -3.17 -4.82
C PHE A 19 -3.66 -3.49 -4.15
N THR A 20 -3.75 -3.34 -2.82
CA THR A 20 -5.01 -3.52 -2.08
C THR A 20 -6.01 -2.40 -2.38
N LEU A 21 -5.54 -1.16 -2.57
CA LEU A 21 -6.39 0.01 -2.79
C LEU A 21 -6.75 0.26 -4.26
N LEU A 22 -5.93 -0.18 -5.21
CA LEU A 22 -6.19 -0.02 -6.64
C LEU A 22 -7.56 -0.56 -7.10
N PRO A 23 -8.00 -1.79 -6.74
CA PRO A 23 -9.26 -2.36 -7.19
C PRO A 23 -10.48 -1.69 -6.53
N TRP A 24 -10.27 -0.85 -5.52
CA TRP A 24 -11.36 -0.16 -4.85
C TRP A 24 -11.91 0.98 -5.71
N GLY A 25 -13.25 1.00 -5.86
CA GLY A 25 -13.96 2.14 -6.45
C GLY A 25 -13.79 2.29 -7.96
N VAL A 26 -13.44 1.21 -8.66
CA VAL A 26 -13.46 1.19 -10.14
C VAL A 26 -14.91 1.20 -10.59
N LYS A 27 -15.31 2.27 -11.28
CA LYS A 27 -16.62 2.38 -11.93
C LYS A 27 -16.42 2.50 -13.44
N PRO A 28 -16.86 1.52 -14.23
CA PRO A 28 -16.82 1.60 -15.68
C PRO A 28 -17.62 2.79 -16.20
N GLU A 29 -17.25 3.29 -17.37
CA GLU A 29 -18.02 4.32 -18.07
C GLU A 29 -19.27 3.70 -18.72
N GLU A 30 -20.44 4.30 -18.52
CA GLU A 30 -21.73 3.76 -19.00
C GLU A 30 -21.91 3.90 -20.52
N ASN A 31 -21.24 4.89 -21.14
CA ASN A 31 -21.22 5.11 -22.58
C ASN A 31 -19.77 5.28 -23.08
N PRO A 32 -19.01 4.18 -23.22
CA PRO A 32 -17.64 4.25 -23.71
C PRO A 32 -17.60 4.71 -25.18
N LEU A 33 -16.66 5.60 -25.50
CA LEU A 33 -16.39 6.01 -26.88
C LEU A 33 -15.88 4.80 -27.70
N PRO A 34 -16.15 4.75 -29.03
CA PRO A 34 -15.62 3.70 -29.89
C PRO A 34 -14.09 3.63 -29.80
N GLY A 35 -13.54 2.47 -29.41
CA GLY A 35 -12.10 2.27 -29.21
C GLY A 35 -11.62 2.37 -27.76
N CYS A 36 -12.47 2.76 -26.82
CA CYS A 36 -12.18 2.67 -25.38
C CYS A 36 -12.53 1.27 -24.83
N ALA A 37 -11.71 0.78 -23.89
CA ALA A 37 -12.05 -0.43 -23.16
C ALA A 37 -13.29 -0.19 -22.29
N VAL A 38 -14.32 -1.02 -22.45
CA VAL A 38 -15.62 -0.91 -21.74
C VAL A 38 -15.43 -0.95 -20.21
N GLU A 39 -14.38 -1.64 -19.75
CA GLU A 39 -14.06 -1.85 -18.34
C GLU A 39 -13.20 -0.71 -17.74
N ALA A 40 -12.72 0.25 -18.54
CA ALA A 40 -11.83 1.29 -18.05
C ALA A 40 -12.56 2.22 -17.07
N PRO A 41 -11.95 2.57 -15.93
CA PRO A 41 -12.56 3.52 -15.00
C PRO A 41 -12.70 4.90 -15.65
N ALA A 42 -13.91 5.47 -15.61
CA ALA A 42 -14.19 6.81 -16.16
C ALA A 42 -13.30 7.91 -15.55
N LYS A 43 -12.95 7.76 -14.27
CA LYS A 43 -12.07 8.70 -13.54
C LYS A 43 -11.07 7.93 -12.67
N PRO A 44 -9.82 7.74 -13.12
CA PRO A 44 -8.87 6.88 -12.42
C PRO A 44 -8.31 7.47 -11.12
N TYR A 45 -8.46 8.79 -10.87
CA TYR A 45 -8.03 9.49 -9.64
C TYR A 45 -6.69 9.02 -9.05
N LEU A 46 -5.70 8.76 -9.92
CA LEU A 46 -4.43 8.12 -9.56
C LEU A 46 -3.68 8.86 -8.44
N GLY A 47 -3.69 10.20 -8.46
CA GLY A 47 -3.04 11.01 -7.43
C GLY A 47 -3.66 10.83 -6.04
N ILE A 48 -4.99 10.79 -5.95
CA ILE A 48 -5.70 10.60 -4.67
C ILE A 48 -5.40 9.22 -4.10
N LYS A 49 -5.44 8.19 -4.97
CA LYS A 49 -5.10 6.82 -4.58
C LYS A 49 -3.66 6.74 -4.07
N PHE A 50 -2.71 7.36 -4.76
CA PHE A 50 -1.30 7.37 -4.36
C PHE A 50 -1.05 8.07 -3.01
N THR A 51 -1.74 9.18 -2.73
CA THR A 51 -1.62 9.85 -1.43
C THR A 51 -2.23 9.00 -0.31
N LEU A 52 -3.41 8.41 -0.55
CA LEU A 52 -4.04 7.50 0.41
C LEU A 52 -3.17 6.28 0.71
N THR A 53 -2.55 5.67 -0.31
CA THR A 53 -1.68 4.51 -0.14
C THR A 53 -0.45 4.85 0.70
N THR A 54 0.14 6.01 0.46
CA THR A 54 1.30 6.50 1.22
C THR A 54 0.96 6.73 2.69
N LEU A 55 -0.18 7.38 2.99
CA LEU A 55 -0.63 7.62 4.36
C LEU A 55 -0.96 6.32 5.10
N LEU A 56 -1.68 5.40 4.45
CA LEU A 56 -2.04 4.11 5.04
C LEU A 56 -0.80 3.23 5.26
N ALA A 57 0.12 3.19 4.30
CA ALA A 57 1.37 2.47 4.43
C ALA A 57 2.23 3.03 5.58
N ALA A 58 2.32 4.36 5.71
CA ALA A 58 3.02 4.99 6.83
C ALA A 58 2.41 4.62 8.18
N LEU A 59 1.08 4.61 8.30
CA LEU A 59 0.39 4.22 9.52
C LEU A 59 0.67 2.76 9.91
N ILE A 60 0.58 1.83 8.94
CA ILE A 60 0.88 0.40 9.17
C ILE A 60 2.35 0.22 9.56
N TRP A 61 3.27 0.87 8.85
CA TRP A 61 4.70 0.81 9.14
C TRP A 61 5.03 1.34 10.54
N LEU A 62 4.38 2.43 10.98
CA LEU A 62 4.53 2.93 12.35
C LEU A 62 4.07 1.89 13.39
N GLY A 63 2.96 1.21 13.14
CA GLY A 63 2.49 0.11 13.99
C GLY A 63 3.49 -1.05 14.05
N VAL A 64 4.04 -1.46 12.90
CA VAL A 64 5.07 -2.51 12.82
C VAL A 64 6.34 -2.09 13.57
N ASN A 65 6.81 -0.85 13.36
CA ASN A 65 7.99 -0.33 14.03
C ASN A 65 7.78 -0.24 15.55
N TRP A 66 6.59 0.12 16.01
CA TRP A 66 6.23 0.12 17.42
C TRP A 66 6.28 -1.28 18.02
N ILE A 67 5.69 -2.27 17.37
CA ILE A 67 5.72 -3.68 17.81
C ILE A 67 7.15 -4.19 17.90
N MET A 68 8.01 -3.84 16.94
CA MET A 68 9.41 -4.23 16.96
C MET A 68 10.23 -3.51 18.02
N ALA A 69 9.85 -2.30 18.43
CA ALA A 69 10.49 -1.57 19.52
C ALA A 69 10.14 -2.17 20.90
N LEU A 70 9.02 -2.87 21.02
CA LEU A 70 8.60 -3.53 22.26
C LEU A 70 9.32 -4.86 22.54
N ASP A 71 10.27 -5.28 21.68
CA ASP A 71 11.06 -6.53 21.81
C ASP A 71 10.19 -7.80 22.05
N ILE A 72 8.90 -7.77 21.69
CA ILE A 72 7.95 -8.89 21.88
C ILE A 72 8.42 -10.14 21.12
N VAL A 73 9.16 -9.95 20.02
CA VAL A 73 9.68 -11.03 19.19
C VAL A 73 11.19 -11.16 19.43
N ARG A 74 11.57 -11.76 20.57
CA ARG A 74 12.94 -12.20 20.83
C ARG A 74 13.21 -13.45 19.98
N PHE A 75 13.78 -13.26 18.79
CA PHE A 75 14.49 -14.35 18.11
C PHE A 75 15.81 -14.56 18.84
N ASP A 76 15.75 -15.33 19.93
CA ASP A 76 16.93 -15.88 20.56
C ASP A 76 17.65 -16.77 19.54
N ARG A 77 18.67 -16.23 18.88
CA ARG A 77 19.56 -17.00 18.02
C ARG A 77 20.61 -17.63 18.93
N ASN A 78 20.18 -18.64 19.68
CA ASN A 78 21.07 -19.58 20.35
C ASN A 78 21.35 -20.74 19.39
N VAL A 79 22.44 -20.61 18.63
CA VAL A 79 23.23 -21.72 18.09
C VAL A 79 24.70 -21.37 18.27
#